data_AF-A0A2E4BAL6-F1
#
_entry.id   AF-A0A2E4BAL6-F1
#
_cell.length_a   1.000
_cell.length_b   1.000
_cell.length_c   1.000
_cell.angle_alpha   90.00
_cell.angle_beta   90.00
_cell.angle_gamma   90.00
#
_symmetry.space_group_name_H-M   'P 1'
#
loop_
_entity.id
_entity.type
_entity.pdbx_description
1 polymer ?
#
loop_
_entity_poly.entity_id
_entity_poly.type
_entity_poly.pdbx_seq_one_letter_code
_entity_poly.pdbx_strand_id
1 'polypeptide(L)'
;MGDPRQDLHQGVFVFGAPSGFRGWVAMAIGLVLLIIAVPTFLMAGTLVDAPPPAEVPLVADPGMEQPDDAPTVLREGRQGDEGHWVRTTAKTTETYAEVTCSTNEEGEESWNLYVLNQRSHFELPNGDMLVLRNPSAPHGYPTPGCSDYTVGANENVELLVFVNHDTEEEEVLGVGVREERAHRPIGRMTAFTTSFGILAIASLTLMGATSPPGARMLKNLQRAHDPHPRLHQDQEGLRYAVAPEWEGDQHDWVFDPPGIQAWNRSMPYAPDNPEALLPEHPNNLGQLHLATFTMYSVWGFGFVAAVTMLGIYSDRAYGLIGRLLMQGSLALFSGLVFWASWGRWKRLHSIIDTPTSPIRSVAVGMAEVVGEVRPAASGSMRVTVGTQTVPGSSTAITALTSGIAKAAIKSMTGQHLTQHTVDGVVAYKWIQEVWETRGSGDDKVTKWWHEAEDKGSTPFLIHDGTGGLHVDPATWLDRSWASATQGKGSRMASLFGGGRSTFNFGPAIFDWQVGNIISVGSVSGLNRPRRWTMHCLRIGDPVYALGRVQPRTSAALAAEGLDGSVPCSNLTMVGEDDVGVSASMHRGTELSVMCAVRSTTEAIITPALMVIAALLPLLM
;
A
#
# COMPACT_ATOMS: atom_id res chain seq x y z
N MET A 1 32.51 -14.88 6.52
CA MET A 1 31.18 -14.33 6.81
C MET A 1 31.01 -14.32 8.33
N GLY A 2 30.54 -13.22 8.92
CA GLY A 2 30.24 -13.18 10.36
C GLY A 2 29.13 -14.16 10.71
N ASP A 3 28.92 -14.43 12.00
CA ASP A 3 27.80 -15.26 12.45
C ASP A 3 26.48 -14.58 12.04
N PRO A 4 25.69 -15.18 11.12
CA PRO A 4 24.43 -14.58 10.65
C PRO A 4 23.41 -14.35 11.78
N ARG A 5 23.60 -14.97 12.95
CA ARG A 5 22.81 -14.71 14.16
C ARG A 5 22.99 -13.29 14.70
N GLN A 6 24.15 -12.66 14.50
CA GLN A 6 24.39 -11.28 14.94
C GLN A 6 23.57 -10.27 14.12
N ASP A 7 23.27 -10.59 12.86
CA ASP A 7 22.48 -9.73 11.98
C ASP A 7 20.96 -9.82 12.25
N LEU A 8 20.50 -10.82 13.01
CA LEU A 8 19.10 -10.98 13.44
C LEU A 8 18.70 -10.04 14.59
N HIS A 9 19.67 -9.34 15.21
CA HIS A 9 19.43 -8.30 16.20
C HIS A 9 19.49 -6.91 15.55
N GLN A 10 18.33 -6.31 15.28
CA GLN A 10 18.26 -5.02 14.59
C GLN A 10 18.45 -3.81 15.53
N GLY A 11 18.63 -4.01 16.84
CA GLY A 11 18.82 -2.93 17.81
C GLY A 11 17.57 -2.07 18.03
N VAL A 12 17.74 -0.85 18.56
CA VAL A 12 16.60 0.04 18.91
C VAL A 12 16.10 0.83 17.69
N PHE A 13 17.01 1.28 16.83
CA PHE A 13 16.69 2.11 15.66
C PHE A 13 17.43 1.67 14.41
N VAL A 14 16.72 1.54 13.28
CA VAL A 14 17.30 1.23 11.97
C VAL A 14 16.74 2.16 10.90
N PHE A 15 17.62 2.64 10.03
CA PHE A 15 17.23 3.36 8.82
C PHE A 15 16.59 2.40 7.81
N GLY A 16 15.25 2.40 7.79
CA GLY A 16 14.48 1.71 6.76
C GLY A 16 14.61 2.44 5.41
N ALA A 17 14.97 1.70 4.36
CA ALA A 17 14.99 2.19 2.99
C ALA A 17 13.85 1.53 2.18
N PRO A 18 13.38 2.13 1.09
CA PRO A 18 12.40 1.49 0.22
C PRO A 18 12.98 0.26 -0.49
N SER A 19 12.13 -0.75 -0.71
CA SER A 19 12.47 -1.91 -1.52
C SER A 19 11.84 -1.79 -2.92
N GLY A 20 12.64 -2.01 -3.96
CA GLY A 20 12.19 -1.98 -5.35
C GLY A 20 11.90 -0.57 -5.90
N PHE A 21 11.75 -0.47 -7.22
CA PHE A 21 11.63 0.81 -7.93
C PHE A 21 10.43 1.66 -7.49
N ARG A 22 9.25 1.04 -7.32
CA ARG A 22 8.02 1.74 -6.89
C ARG A 22 8.17 2.40 -5.52
N GLY A 23 8.86 1.74 -4.58
CA GLY A 23 9.13 2.30 -3.26
C GLY A 23 10.03 3.53 -3.33
N TRP A 24 11.06 3.51 -4.18
CA TRP A 24 11.94 4.67 -4.40
C TRP A 24 11.20 5.85 -5.03
N VAL A 25 10.33 5.61 -6.00
CA VAL A 25 9.48 6.66 -6.58
C VAL A 25 8.56 7.28 -5.52
N ALA A 26 7.89 6.46 -4.72
CA ALA A 26 7.03 6.96 -3.64
C ALA A 26 7.82 7.78 -2.61
N MET A 27 9.03 7.33 -2.25
CA MET A 27 9.90 8.08 -1.35
C MET A 27 10.31 9.43 -1.94
N ALA A 28 10.66 9.48 -3.23
CA ALA A 28 10.99 10.73 -3.91
C ALA A 28 9.81 11.72 -3.90
N ILE A 29 8.59 11.24 -4.19
CA ILE A 29 7.37 12.05 -4.12
C ILE A 29 7.17 12.60 -2.70
N GLY A 30 7.28 11.74 -1.68
CA GLY A 30 7.15 12.14 -0.28
C GLY A 30 8.19 13.20 0.15
N LEU A 31 9.44 13.06 -0.30
CA LEU A 31 10.49 14.04 -0.03
C LEU A 31 10.24 15.37 -0.74
N VAL A 32 9.76 15.35 -1.99
CA VAL A 32 9.38 16.56 -2.72
C VAL A 32 8.23 17.29 -2.00
N LEU A 33 7.22 16.56 -1.54
CA LEU A 33 6.12 17.16 -0.76
C LEU A 33 6.63 17.79 0.55
N LEU A 34 7.61 17.17 1.22
CA LEU A 34 8.22 17.73 2.42
C LEU A 34 9.02 19.01 2.11
N ILE A 35 9.75 19.03 0.98
CA ILE A 35 10.45 20.23 0.49
C ILE A 35 9.47 21.35 0.15
N ILE A 36 8.27 21.05 -0.35
CA ILE A 36 7.22 22.04 -0.62
C ILE A 36 6.58 22.53 0.69
N ALA A 37 6.35 21.64 1.66
CA ALA A 37 5.68 21.99 2.92
C ALA A 37 6.47 22.99 3.78
N VAL A 38 7.81 22.94 3.77
CA VAL A 38 8.63 23.81 4.63
C VAL A 38 8.56 25.29 4.21
N PRO A 39 8.77 25.67 2.94
CA PRO A 39 8.57 27.03 2.46
C PRO A 39 7.14 27.52 2.67
N THR A 40 6.12 26.68 2.45
CA THR A 40 4.72 27.09 2.68
C THR A 40 4.46 27.39 4.16
N PHE A 41 5.05 26.62 5.06
CA PHE A 41 4.97 26.87 6.51
C PHE A 41 5.66 28.19 6.89
N LEU A 42 6.87 28.43 6.37
CA LEU A 42 7.61 29.67 6.63
C LEU A 42 6.89 30.90 6.06
N MET A 43 6.34 30.79 4.85
CA MET A 43 5.51 31.84 4.26
C MET A 43 4.24 32.09 5.07
N ALA A 44 3.58 31.05 5.59
CA ALA A 44 2.40 31.21 6.44
C ALA A 44 2.68 32.12 7.63
N GLY A 45 3.86 32.00 8.26
CA GLY A 45 4.26 32.87 9.36
C GLY A 45 4.38 34.36 9.01
N THR A 46 4.43 34.71 7.72
CA THR A 46 4.49 36.10 7.23
C THR A 46 3.14 36.66 6.79
N LEU A 47 2.11 35.82 6.68
CA LEU A 47 0.78 36.24 6.22
C LEU A 47 -0.03 36.91 7.33
N VAL A 48 -0.87 37.87 6.93
CA VAL A 48 -1.80 38.59 7.81
C VAL A 48 -3.14 37.84 7.86
N ASP A 49 -3.77 37.78 9.03
CA ASP A 49 -5.12 37.23 9.18
C ASP A 49 -6.14 38.37 9.25
N ALA A 50 -6.97 38.50 8.21
CA ALA A 50 -8.04 39.49 8.15
C ALA A 50 -9.39 38.85 8.51
N PRO A 51 -10.34 39.56 9.16
CA PRO A 51 -11.70 39.06 9.37
C PRO A 51 -12.50 38.95 8.05
N PRO A 52 -13.62 38.18 8.04
CA PRO A 52 -14.53 38.15 6.90
C PRO A 52 -15.06 39.56 6.55
N PRO A 53 -15.10 39.97 5.27
CA PRO A 53 -15.55 41.31 4.88
C PRO A 53 -16.98 41.65 5.34
N ALA A 54 -17.83 40.65 5.55
CA ALA A 54 -19.20 40.85 6.05
C ALA A 54 -19.26 41.31 7.53
N GLU A 55 -18.22 41.07 8.30
CA GLU A 55 -18.13 41.38 9.74
C GLU A 55 -17.40 42.70 9.99
N VAL A 56 -16.87 43.34 8.94
CA VAL A 56 -16.13 44.61 9.03
C VAL A 56 -17.07 45.79 8.73
N PRO A 57 -17.12 46.82 9.57
CA PRO A 57 -17.97 47.99 9.34
C PRO A 57 -17.51 48.81 8.12
N LEU A 58 -18.46 49.48 7.46
CA LEU A 58 -18.19 50.39 6.35
C LEU A 58 -18.14 51.83 6.87
N VAL A 59 -17.02 52.53 6.65
CA VAL A 59 -16.77 53.91 7.09
C VAL A 59 -16.49 54.83 5.91
N ALA A 60 -16.79 56.12 6.10
CA ALA A 60 -16.51 57.13 5.09
C ALA A 60 -15.03 57.50 5.06
N ASP A 61 -14.37 57.50 6.23
CA ASP A 61 -12.96 57.83 6.38
C ASP A 61 -12.28 56.87 7.36
N PRO A 62 -11.41 55.96 6.86
CA PRO A 62 -10.72 54.99 7.71
C PRO A 62 -9.75 55.61 8.73
N GLY A 63 -9.20 56.80 8.49
CA GLY A 63 -8.22 57.43 9.38
C GLY A 63 -8.84 58.17 10.57
N MET A 64 -10.12 58.55 10.46
CA MET A 64 -10.79 59.44 11.42
C MET A 64 -11.98 58.77 12.14
N GLU A 65 -12.56 57.72 11.56
CA GLU A 65 -13.77 57.07 12.07
C GLU A 65 -13.42 55.66 12.57
N GLN A 66 -13.40 55.49 13.91
CA GLN A 66 -13.30 54.17 14.55
C GLN A 66 -14.70 53.73 15.00
N PRO A 67 -15.32 52.74 14.34
CA PRO A 67 -16.62 52.21 14.75
C PRO A 67 -16.53 51.44 16.07
N ASP A 68 -17.52 51.63 16.95
CA ASP A 68 -17.61 50.91 18.24
C ASP A 68 -17.69 49.38 18.06
N ASP A 69 -18.17 48.91 16.91
CA ASP A 69 -18.32 47.51 16.52
C ASP A 69 -17.22 47.00 15.58
N ALA A 70 -16.19 47.80 15.29
CA ALA A 70 -15.09 47.35 14.47
C ALA A 70 -14.34 46.20 15.14
N PRO A 71 -14.08 45.09 14.41
CA PRO A 71 -13.28 44.01 14.95
C PRO A 71 -11.86 44.54 15.23
N THR A 72 -11.58 44.72 16.52
CA THR A 72 -10.25 45.05 17.03
C THR A 72 -9.47 43.74 17.14
N VAL A 73 -8.39 43.63 16.36
CA VAL A 73 -7.58 42.41 16.35
C VAL A 73 -6.12 42.85 16.44
N LEU A 74 -5.40 42.31 17.42
CA LEU A 74 -3.94 42.33 17.43
C LEU A 74 -3.46 41.69 16.13
N ARG A 75 -2.60 42.37 15.37
CA ARG A 75 -2.02 41.87 14.12
C ARG A 75 -1.17 40.61 14.38
N GLU A 76 -1.77 39.45 14.63
CA GLU A 76 -1.02 38.23 14.90
C GLU A 76 -0.33 37.77 13.61
N GLY A 77 0.95 38.12 13.51
CA GLY A 77 1.79 37.99 12.30
C GLY A 77 2.96 38.98 12.34
N ARG A 78 2.81 40.10 13.06
CA ARG A 78 3.88 40.93 13.63
C ARG A 78 3.53 41.16 15.10
N GLN A 79 4.33 40.62 15.99
CA GLN A 79 4.10 40.73 17.43
C GLN A 79 4.11 42.22 17.83
N GLY A 80 2.97 42.81 18.23
CA GLY A 80 2.94 44.10 18.92
C GLY A 80 2.01 45.21 18.39
N ASP A 81 1.45 45.11 17.17
CA ASP A 81 0.64 46.21 16.61
C ASP A 81 -0.84 46.10 17.06
N GLU A 82 -1.34 47.10 17.80
CA GLU A 82 -2.78 47.30 18.06
C GLU A 82 -3.44 48.02 16.88
N GLY A 83 -4.66 47.61 16.49
CA GLY A 83 -5.35 48.20 15.34
C GLY A 83 -6.75 47.64 15.11
N HIS A 84 -7.44 48.20 14.11
CA HIS A 84 -8.80 47.81 13.76
C HIS A 84 -9.00 47.69 12.24
N TRP A 85 -10.00 46.90 11.86
CA TRP A 85 -10.37 46.68 10.47
C TRP A 85 -11.58 47.53 10.09
N VAL A 86 -11.51 48.16 8.93
CA VAL A 86 -12.61 48.93 8.35
C VAL A 86 -12.71 48.68 6.84
N ARG A 87 -13.90 48.87 6.29
CA ARG A 87 -14.13 48.92 4.84
C ARG A 87 -14.45 50.35 4.45
N THR A 88 -13.99 50.78 3.28
CA THR A 88 -14.35 52.10 2.75
C THR A 88 -14.56 52.04 1.24
N THR A 89 -15.43 52.92 0.71
CA THR A 89 -15.62 53.07 -0.73
C THR A 89 -14.75 54.20 -1.23
N ALA A 90 -13.98 53.98 -2.29
CA ALA A 90 -13.13 55.03 -2.87
C ALA A 90 -13.20 55.03 -4.41
N LYS A 91 -12.77 56.14 -5.01
CA LYS A 91 -12.61 56.27 -6.46
C LYS A 91 -11.14 56.20 -6.85
N THR A 92 -10.86 55.44 -7.91
CA THR A 92 -9.52 55.35 -8.48
C THR A 92 -9.14 56.65 -9.20
N THR A 93 -7.94 57.17 -9.01
CA THR A 93 -7.47 58.38 -9.71
C THR A 93 -6.74 58.10 -11.01
N GLU A 94 -6.08 56.94 -11.12
CA GLU A 94 -5.40 56.45 -12.32
C GLU A 94 -5.79 54.98 -12.58
N THR A 95 -5.46 54.43 -13.74
CA THR A 95 -5.67 52.99 -14.05
C THR A 95 -4.92 52.15 -13.02
N TYR A 96 -5.68 51.41 -12.22
CA TYR A 96 -5.25 51.01 -10.88
C TYR A 96 -4.83 49.55 -10.79
N ALA A 97 -5.52 48.66 -11.50
CA ALA A 97 -5.28 47.22 -11.43
C ALA A 97 -5.67 46.52 -12.73
N GLU A 98 -4.81 45.62 -13.19
CA GLU A 98 -5.13 44.60 -14.19
C GLU A 98 -5.50 43.32 -13.44
N VAL A 99 -6.70 42.80 -13.69
CA VAL A 99 -7.14 41.50 -13.21
C VAL A 99 -6.95 40.51 -14.33
N THR A 100 -6.00 39.60 -14.16
CA THR A 100 -5.72 38.52 -15.13
C THR A 100 -6.24 37.20 -14.58
N CYS A 101 -7.05 36.49 -15.37
CA CYS A 101 -7.60 35.18 -15.09
C CYS A 101 -6.77 34.10 -15.82
N SER A 102 -6.22 33.13 -15.11
CA SER A 102 -5.53 31.98 -15.73
C SER A 102 -6.34 30.68 -15.57
N THR A 103 -6.53 29.94 -16.67
CA THR A 103 -7.11 28.58 -16.68
C THR A 103 -6.02 27.50 -16.65
N ASN A 104 -6.21 26.42 -15.89
CA ASN A 104 -5.31 25.26 -15.90
C ASN A 104 -5.63 24.31 -17.08
N GLU A 105 -4.73 23.35 -17.38
CA GLU A 105 -4.87 22.42 -18.52
C GLU A 105 -6.12 21.52 -18.46
N GLU A 106 -6.79 21.44 -17.30
CA GLU A 106 -7.98 20.60 -17.08
C GLU A 106 -9.30 21.37 -17.21
N GLY A 107 -9.26 22.68 -17.50
CA GLY A 107 -10.46 23.50 -17.73
C GLY A 107 -11.15 23.98 -16.46
N GLU A 108 -10.48 23.99 -15.31
CA GLU A 108 -10.95 24.67 -14.11
C GLU A 108 -10.55 26.16 -14.16
N GLU A 109 -11.55 27.05 -14.22
CA GLU A 109 -11.46 28.52 -14.05
C GLU A 109 -11.23 28.84 -12.55
N SER A 110 -10.51 29.86 -12.05
CA SER A 110 -9.68 30.95 -12.57
C SER A 110 -9.08 31.70 -11.35
N TRP A 111 -7.81 32.12 -11.39
CA TRP A 111 -7.15 32.92 -10.32
C TRP A 111 -7.12 34.41 -10.68
N ASN A 112 -7.37 35.34 -9.74
CA ASN A 112 -7.40 36.80 -10.04
C ASN A 112 -6.18 37.54 -9.47
N LEU A 113 -5.17 37.86 -10.27
CA LEU A 113 -4.03 38.66 -9.80
C LEU A 113 -4.36 40.16 -9.81
N TYR A 114 -4.25 40.87 -8.68
CA TYR A 114 -4.38 42.33 -8.62
C TYR A 114 -3.01 43.03 -8.60
N VAL A 115 -2.56 43.60 -9.73
CA VAL A 115 -1.30 44.38 -9.73
C VAL A 115 -1.61 45.84 -9.41
N LEU A 116 -1.33 46.27 -8.17
CA LEU A 116 -1.50 47.66 -7.75
C LEU A 116 -0.32 48.53 -8.21
N ASN A 117 -0.60 49.66 -8.84
CA ASN A 117 0.44 50.66 -9.17
C ASN A 117 0.88 51.40 -7.89
N GLN A 118 2.19 51.55 -7.66
CA GLN A 118 2.72 52.16 -6.42
C GLN A 118 2.47 53.68 -6.30
N ARG A 119 1.98 54.33 -7.37
CA ARG A 119 1.77 55.79 -7.42
C ARG A 119 0.31 56.21 -7.40
N SER A 120 -0.62 55.27 -7.39
CA SER A 120 -2.04 55.57 -7.45
C SER A 120 -2.58 56.02 -6.09
N HIS A 121 -3.47 57.00 -6.14
CA HIS A 121 -4.20 57.52 -4.98
C HIS A 121 -5.67 57.12 -5.07
N PHE A 122 -6.32 57.00 -3.91
CA PHE A 122 -7.78 56.82 -3.87
C PHE A 122 -8.46 58.04 -3.31
N GLU A 123 -9.49 58.52 -4.02
CA GLU A 123 -10.33 59.61 -3.54
C GLU A 123 -11.46 59.02 -2.68
N LEU A 124 -11.43 59.35 -1.40
CA LEU A 124 -12.44 58.97 -0.42
C LEU A 124 -13.73 59.82 -0.62
N PRO A 125 -14.88 59.38 -0.10
CA PRO A 125 -16.17 60.09 -0.27
C PRO A 125 -16.18 61.50 0.34
N ASN A 126 -15.30 61.77 1.30
CA ASN A 126 -15.10 63.06 1.95
C ASN A 126 -14.19 64.02 1.15
N GLY A 127 -13.57 63.55 0.05
CA GLY A 127 -12.63 64.30 -0.78
C GLY A 127 -11.17 64.18 -0.37
N ASP A 128 -10.85 63.38 0.65
CA ASP A 128 -9.48 63.10 1.07
C ASP A 128 -8.83 62.02 0.20
N MET A 129 -7.50 62.01 0.20
CA MET A 129 -6.69 61.14 -0.66
C MET A 129 -5.97 60.09 0.17
N LEU A 130 -6.35 58.83 -0.01
CA LEU A 130 -5.64 57.69 0.58
C LEU A 130 -4.37 57.40 -0.22
N VAL A 131 -3.20 57.49 0.43
CA VAL A 131 -1.88 57.23 -0.18
C VAL A 131 -1.32 55.92 0.32
N LEU A 132 -1.07 54.98 -0.59
CA LEU A 132 -0.48 53.68 -0.29
C LEU A 132 1.00 53.83 0.11
N ARG A 133 1.32 53.69 1.40
CA ARG A 133 2.72 53.76 1.88
C ARG A 133 3.47 52.42 1.79
N ASN A 134 2.76 51.30 1.83
CA ASN A 134 3.34 49.96 1.71
C ASN A 134 2.41 49.04 0.89
N PRO A 135 2.52 49.03 -0.46
CA PRO A 135 1.71 48.18 -1.31
C PRO A 135 2.18 46.73 -1.18
N SER A 136 1.57 45.98 -0.27
CA SER A 136 1.68 44.53 -0.21
C SER A 136 1.06 43.94 -1.49
N ALA A 137 1.89 43.46 -2.42
CA ALA A 137 1.51 43.01 -3.76
C ALA A 137 0.78 41.63 -3.78
N PRO A 138 0.27 41.16 -4.93
CA PRO A 138 -1.08 40.64 -5.13
C PRO A 138 -1.36 39.31 -4.42
N HIS A 139 -2.61 39.11 -4.02
CA HIS A 139 -3.12 37.77 -3.72
C HIS A 139 -4.19 37.40 -4.74
N GLY A 140 -3.93 36.29 -5.46
CA GLY A 140 -4.90 35.71 -6.38
C GLY A 140 -5.80 34.69 -5.70
N TYR A 141 -7.09 34.69 -6.06
CA TYR A 141 -8.09 33.75 -5.55
C TYR A 141 -8.73 32.97 -6.67
N PRO A 142 -9.05 31.68 -6.46
CA PRO A 142 -9.99 30.95 -7.29
C PRO A 142 -11.35 31.64 -7.21
N THR A 143 -11.79 32.28 -8.29
CA THR A 143 -13.17 32.77 -8.42
C THR A 143 -13.83 32.06 -9.60
N PRO A 144 -14.98 31.39 -9.43
CA PRO A 144 -15.71 30.81 -10.56
C PRO A 144 -16.22 31.92 -11.49
N GLY A 145 -15.93 31.84 -12.80
CA GLY A 145 -16.41 32.80 -13.80
C GLY A 145 -15.60 34.10 -13.94
N CYS A 146 -14.30 34.12 -13.61
CA CYS A 146 -13.44 35.28 -13.83
C CYS A 146 -13.29 35.60 -15.32
N SER A 147 -13.31 36.89 -15.66
CA SER A 147 -12.92 37.40 -16.99
C SER A 147 -11.87 38.49 -16.82
N ASP A 148 -10.92 38.59 -17.76
CA ASP A 148 -9.87 39.61 -17.69
C ASP A 148 -10.51 41.01 -17.74
N TYR A 149 -10.14 41.88 -16.81
CA TYR A 149 -10.59 43.28 -16.84
C TYR A 149 -9.58 44.22 -16.19
N THR A 150 -9.65 45.50 -16.59
CA THR A 150 -8.81 46.57 -16.05
C THR A 150 -9.67 47.58 -15.31
N VAL A 151 -9.31 47.91 -14.08
CA VAL A 151 -9.97 48.99 -13.31
C VAL A 151 -9.52 50.33 -13.87
N GLY A 152 -10.47 51.06 -14.45
CA GLY A 152 -10.22 52.37 -15.07
C GLY A 152 -9.99 53.47 -14.04
N ALA A 153 -9.57 54.65 -14.49
CA ALA A 153 -9.63 55.85 -13.66
C ALA A 153 -11.10 56.25 -13.44
N ASN A 154 -11.41 56.79 -12.25
CA ASN A 154 -12.73 57.23 -11.79
C ASN A 154 -13.78 56.10 -11.67
N GLU A 155 -13.33 54.89 -11.34
CA GLU A 155 -14.20 53.75 -11.05
C GLU A 155 -14.38 53.59 -9.53
N ASN A 156 -15.58 53.20 -9.09
CA ASN A 156 -15.88 52.98 -7.68
C ASN A 156 -15.34 51.61 -7.24
N VAL A 157 -14.57 51.59 -6.16
CA VAL A 157 -14.01 50.38 -5.55
C VAL A 157 -14.31 50.34 -4.05
N GLU A 158 -14.44 49.13 -3.50
CA GLU A 158 -14.49 48.90 -2.06
C GLU A 158 -13.13 48.41 -1.57
N LEU A 159 -12.59 49.04 -0.53
CA LEU A 159 -11.28 48.72 0.04
C LEU A 159 -11.44 48.07 1.40
N LEU A 160 -10.63 47.04 1.69
CA LEU A 160 -10.44 46.49 3.02
C LEU A 160 -9.15 47.08 3.60
N VAL A 161 -9.28 47.84 4.69
CA VAL A 161 -8.19 48.62 5.28
C VAL A 161 -7.94 48.18 6.72
N PHE A 162 -6.67 48.04 7.08
CA PHE A 162 -6.23 47.91 8.46
C PHE A 162 -5.60 49.24 8.91
N VAL A 163 -6.06 49.75 10.05
CA VAL A 163 -5.58 51.01 10.63
C VAL A 163 -4.79 50.68 11.89
N ASN A 164 -3.50 51.00 11.87
CA ASN A 164 -2.59 50.75 12.98
C ASN A 164 -2.68 51.89 14.01
N HIS A 165 -2.94 51.55 15.28
CA HIS A 165 -3.12 52.54 16.36
C HIS A 165 -1.81 53.16 16.85
N ASP A 166 -0.67 52.49 16.68
CA ASP A 166 0.65 52.98 17.13
C ASP A 166 1.31 53.91 16.11
N THR A 167 1.07 53.66 14.82
CA THR A 167 1.71 54.38 13.70
C THR A 167 0.76 55.28 12.92
N GLU A 168 -0.56 55.17 13.18
CA GLU A 168 -1.63 55.82 12.40
C GLU A 168 -1.54 55.52 10.89
N GLU A 169 -0.82 54.45 10.51
CA GLU A 169 -0.69 54.04 9.11
C GLU A 169 -1.88 53.19 8.68
N GLU A 170 -2.38 53.49 7.48
CA GLU A 170 -3.48 52.79 6.82
C GLU A 170 -2.93 51.83 5.75
N GLU A 171 -3.20 50.53 5.90
CA GLU A 171 -2.74 49.48 4.99
C GLU A 171 -3.93 48.87 4.25
N VAL A 172 -3.95 48.98 2.92
CA VAL A 172 -4.98 48.36 2.07
C VAL A 172 -4.60 46.91 1.77
N LEU A 173 -5.45 45.96 2.15
CA LEU A 173 -5.18 44.52 2.06
C LEU A 173 -6.14 43.77 1.12
N GLY A 174 -7.18 44.44 0.63
CA GLY A 174 -8.14 43.89 -0.32
C GLY A 174 -8.89 44.96 -1.09
N VAL A 175 -9.28 44.65 -2.33
CA VAL A 175 -10.04 45.54 -3.23
C VAL A 175 -11.20 44.76 -3.85
N GLY A 176 -12.38 45.39 -3.89
CA GLY A 176 -13.59 44.92 -4.55
C GLY A 176 -14.01 45.93 -5.62
N VAL A 177 -14.52 45.46 -6.75
CA VAL A 177 -14.80 46.29 -7.93
C VAL A 177 -16.25 46.10 -8.35
N ARG A 178 -16.90 47.15 -8.90
CA ARG A 178 -18.28 47.09 -9.43
C ARG A 178 -19.31 46.52 -8.44
N GLU A 179 -19.37 47.12 -7.25
CA GLU A 179 -20.31 46.75 -6.16
C GLU A 179 -20.04 45.36 -5.54
N GLU A 180 -18.95 44.69 -5.93
CA GLU A 180 -18.45 43.54 -5.19
C GLU A 180 -17.70 44.00 -3.93
N ARG A 181 -17.86 43.23 -2.85
CA ARG A 181 -17.17 43.48 -1.59
C ARG A 181 -15.67 43.25 -1.74
N ALA A 182 -14.88 43.96 -0.96
CA ALA A 182 -13.44 43.74 -0.89
C ALA A 182 -13.12 42.29 -0.51
N HIS A 183 -12.23 41.64 -1.27
CA HIS A 183 -11.82 40.25 -1.03
C HIS A 183 -10.86 40.15 0.17
N ARG A 184 -10.93 39.06 0.94
CA ARG A 184 -10.07 38.79 2.11
C ARG A 184 -8.70 38.24 1.66
N PRO A 185 -7.55 38.69 2.22
CA PRO A 185 -6.23 38.04 2.04
C PRO A 185 -6.26 36.53 2.35
N ILE A 186 -5.38 35.72 1.74
CA ILE A 186 -5.14 34.32 2.18
C ILE A 186 -4.77 34.37 3.66
N GLY A 187 -5.70 33.93 4.50
CA GLY A 187 -5.51 33.99 5.95
C GLY A 187 -4.35 33.08 6.35
N ARG A 188 -3.51 33.57 7.27
CA ARG A 188 -2.43 32.80 7.91
C ARG A 188 -2.88 31.38 8.32
N MET A 189 -4.09 31.25 8.86
CA MET A 189 -4.68 29.97 9.27
C MET A 189 -4.86 29.01 8.09
N THR A 190 -5.30 29.50 6.92
CA THR A 190 -5.48 28.67 5.71
C THR A 190 -4.15 28.21 5.10
N ALA A 191 -3.10 29.02 5.22
CA ALA A 191 -1.76 28.64 4.80
C ALA A 191 -1.15 27.58 5.74
N PHE A 192 -1.35 27.73 7.06
CA PHE A 192 -0.95 26.70 8.03
C PHE A 192 -1.72 25.39 7.83
N THR A 193 -3.05 25.43 7.64
CA THR A 193 -3.83 24.20 7.37
C THR A 193 -3.35 23.51 6.10
N THR A 194 -3.11 24.26 5.02
CA THR A 194 -2.59 23.71 3.76
C THR A 194 -1.21 23.08 3.98
N SER A 195 -0.31 23.78 4.67
CA SER A 195 1.04 23.30 4.95
C SER A 195 1.04 22.01 5.80
N PHE A 196 0.22 21.95 6.85
CA PHE A 196 0.08 20.74 7.68
C PHE A 196 -0.61 19.61 6.93
N GLY A 197 -1.56 19.92 6.03
CA GLY A 197 -2.15 18.94 5.12
C GLY A 197 -1.12 18.30 4.19
N ILE A 198 -0.27 19.11 3.55
CA ILE A 198 0.83 18.62 2.70
C ILE A 198 1.82 17.80 3.54
N LEU A 199 2.18 18.26 4.75
CA LEU A 199 3.08 17.53 5.65
C LEU A 199 2.49 16.18 6.07
N ALA A 200 1.18 16.10 6.32
CA ALA A 200 0.50 14.86 6.65
C ALA A 200 0.54 13.87 5.46
N ILE A 201 0.25 14.35 4.24
CA ILE A 201 0.33 13.53 3.02
C ILE A 201 1.76 13.07 2.76
N ALA A 202 2.75 13.96 2.90
CA ALA A 202 4.17 13.64 2.78
C ALA A 202 4.57 12.54 3.77
N SER A 203 4.19 12.70 5.04
CA SER A 203 4.48 11.74 6.11
C SER A 203 3.85 10.37 5.83
N LEU A 204 2.59 10.31 5.41
CA LEU A 204 1.94 9.05 5.01
C LEU A 204 2.63 8.39 3.82
N THR A 205 3.00 9.19 2.81
CA THR A 205 3.68 8.69 1.61
C THR A 205 5.03 8.08 1.97
N LEU A 206 5.81 8.76 2.81
CA LEU A 206 7.11 8.29 3.29
C LEU A 206 6.97 7.08 4.21
N MET A 207 5.95 7.04 5.05
CA MET A 207 5.62 5.90 5.89
C MET A 207 5.29 4.66 5.03
N GLY A 208 4.47 4.82 3.99
CA GLY A 208 4.14 3.74 3.04
C GLY A 208 5.31 3.31 2.16
N ALA A 209 6.26 4.20 1.85
CA ALA A 209 7.46 3.90 1.07
C ALA A 209 8.55 3.18 1.88
N THR A 210 8.57 3.35 3.20
CA THR A 210 9.58 2.75 4.07
C THR A 210 9.32 1.25 4.19
N SER A 211 10.24 0.39 3.72
CA SER A 211 10.09 -1.07 3.90
C SER A 211 10.62 -1.53 5.26
N PRO A 212 10.11 -2.65 5.82
CA PRO A 212 10.68 -3.25 7.03
C PRO A 212 12.18 -3.58 6.82
N PRO A 213 13.06 -3.31 7.81
CA PRO A 213 14.50 -3.53 7.65
C PRO A 213 14.85 -4.98 7.29
N GLY A 214 14.13 -5.95 7.87
CA GLY A 214 14.33 -7.37 7.64
C GLY A 214 14.10 -7.78 6.18
N ALA A 215 13.20 -7.12 5.45
CA ALA A 215 12.89 -7.47 4.06
C ALA A 215 14.08 -7.23 3.12
N ARG A 216 14.89 -6.19 3.39
CA ARG A 216 16.09 -5.90 2.60
C ARG A 216 17.23 -6.85 2.95
N MET A 217 17.40 -7.15 4.23
CA MET A 217 18.37 -8.15 4.69
C MET A 217 18.09 -9.51 4.04
N LEU A 218 16.84 -9.98 4.12
CA LEU A 218 16.38 -11.22 3.49
C LEU A 218 16.70 -11.24 1.99
N LYS A 219 16.34 -10.18 1.27
CA LYS A 219 16.62 -10.07 -0.17
C LYS A 219 18.11 -10.12 -0.50
N ASN A 220 18.96 -9.55 0.34
CA ASN A 220 20.41 -9.59 0.13
C ASN A 220 20.99 -10.98 0.40
N LEU A 221 20.50 -11.66 1.45
CA LEU A 221 20.88 -13.03 1.76
C LEU A 221 20.44 -13.99 0.65
N GLN A 222 19.19 -13.87 0.19
CA GLN A 222 18.66 -14.66 -0.93
C GLN A 222 19.44 -14.43 -2.23
N ARG A 223 19.83 -13.19 -2.55
CA ARG A 223 20.66 -12.88 -3.74
C ARG A 223 22.06 -13.48 -3.69
N ALA A 224 22.57 -13.73 -2.49
CA ALA A 224 23.88 -14.35 -2.33
C ALA A 224 23.82 -15.88 -2.52
N HIS A 225 22.63 -16.44 -2.71
CA HIS A 225 22.38 -17.88 -2.74
C HIS A 225 21.79 -18.32 -4.10
N ASP A 226 22.11 -19.54 -4.52
CA ASP A 226 21.68 -20.16 -5.78
C ASP A 226 20.50 -21.10 -5.48
N PRO A 227 19.32 -20.95 -6.12
CA PRO A 227 18.17 -21.81 -5.85
C PRO A 227 18.53 -23.28 -6.07
N HIS A 228 18.38 -24.09 -5.02
CA HIS A 228 18.67 -25.51 -5.09
C HIS A 228 17.82 -26.18 -6.18
N PRO A 229 18.41 -27.08 -7.00
CA PRO A 229 17.67 -27.75 -8.03
C PRO A 229 16.58 -28.61 -7.38
N ARG A 230 15.33 -28.32 -7.74
CA ARG A 230 14.17 -29.08 -7.24
C ARG A 230 14.24 -30.52 -7.76
N LEU A 231 13.61 -31.42 -7.01
CA LEU A 231 13.65 -32.85 -7.28
C LEU A 231 12.27 -33.37 -7.67
N HIS A 232 12.26 -34.53 -8.30
CA HIS A 232 11.06 -35.25 -8.65
C HIS A 232 11.27 -36.72 -8.35
N GLN A 233 10.36 -37.29 -7.56
CA GLN A 233 10.29 -38.72 -7.35
C GLN A 233 9.12 -39.30 -8.15
N ASP A 234 9.43 -40.23 -9.04
CA ASP A 234 8.50 -41.06 -9.80
C ASP A 234 8.87 -42.56 -9.64
N GLN A 235 8.29 -43.42 -10.48
CA GLN A 235 8.55 -44.87 -10.47
C GLN A 235 10.00 -45.22 -10.86
N GLU A 236 10.69 -44.34 -11.59
CA GLU A 236 12.08 -44.53 -12.02
C GLU A 236 13.08 -44.10 -10.92
N GLY A 237 12.59 -43.40 -9.90
CA GLY A 237 13.32 -42.99 -8.72
C GLY A 237 13.36 -41.47 -8.54
N LEU A 238 14.36 -41.00 -7.80
CA LEU A 238 14.56 -39.58 -7.49
C LEU A 238 15.49 -38.96 -8.55
N ARG A 239 15.00 -37.96 -9.29
CA ARG A 239 15.75 -37.21 -10.31
C ARG A 239 15.56 -35.71 -10.16
N TYR A 240 16.33 -34.92 -10.91
CA TYR A 240 16.10 -33.48 -10.99
C TYR A 240 14.78 -33.16 -11.68
N ALA A 241 14.02 -32.23 -11.09
CA ALA A 241 12.75 -31.80 -11.62
C ALA A 241 12.96 -30.97 -12.89
N VAL A 242 12.20 -31.29 -13.94
CA VAL A 242 12.07 -30.45 -15.12
C VAL A 242 10.96 -29.42 -14.85
N ALA A 243 11.32 -28.16 -14.82
CA ALA A 243 10.39 -27.04 -14.70
C ALA A 243 10.92 -25.84 -15.52
N PRO A 244 10.05 -24.88 -15.88
CA PRO A 244 10.51 -23.62 -16.45
C PRO A 244 11.48 -22.90 -15.51
N GLU A 245 12.34 -22.05 -16.07
CA GLU A 245 13.25 -21.24 -15.27
C GLU A 245 12.49 -20.40 -14.25
N TRP A 246 13.00 -20.39 -13.02
CA TRP A 246 12.43 -19.69 -11.88
C TRP A 246 13.56 -18.99 -11.14
N GLU A 247 13.48 -17.67 -11.03
CA GLU A 247 14.52 -16.82 -10.41
C GLU A 247 14.43 -16.77 -8.87
N GLY A 248 13.73 -17.72 -8.24
CA GLY A 248 13.43 -17.68 -6.81
C GLY A 248 12.28 -16.71 -6.47
N ASP A 249 11.83 -16.74 -5.21
CA ASP A 249 11.02 -15.65 -4.65
C ASP A 249 11.32 -15.46 -3.15
N GLN A 250 10.66 -14.49 -2.51
CA GLN A 250 10.90 -14.14 -1.11
C GLN A 250 10.65 -15.26 -0.08
N HIS A 251 10.01 -16.37 -0.48
CA HIS A 251 9.71 -17.56 0.33
C HIS A 251 10.62 -18.75 0.01
N ASP A 252 11.68 -18.55 -0.79
CA ASP A 252 12.71 -19.57 -0.95
C ASP A 252 13.76 -19.53 0.18
N TRP A 253 14.58 -20.57 0.26
CA TRP A 253 15.66 -20.71 1.23
C TRP A 253 16.57 -19.47 1.24
N VAL A 254 16.94 -19.06 2.46
CA VAL A 254 17.89 -18.00 2.79
C VAL A 254 19.28 -18.61 3.03
N PHE A 255 19.34 -19.76 3.69
CA PHE A 255 20.52 -20.59 3.90
C PHE A 255 20.37 -21.92 3.16
N ASP A 256 21.47 -22.44 2.63
CA ASP A 256 21.50 -23.72 1.93
C ASP A 256 20.86 -24.85 2.77
N PRO A 257 19.77 -25.50 2.31
CA PRO A 257 19.33 -26.75 2.91
C PRO A 257 20.37 -27.85 2.73
N PRO A 258 20.31 -28.94 3.51
CA PRO A 258 21.17 -30.09 3.30
C PRO A 258 20.92 -30.68 1.92
N GLY A 259 21.97 -30.80 1.12
CA GLY A 259 21.88 -31.42 -0.20
C GLY A 259 21.38 -32.87 -0.12
N ILE A 260 20.85 -33.37 -1.24
CA ILE A 260 20.30 -34.72 -1.40
C ILE A 260 21.19 -35.87 -0.86
N GLN A 261 22.50 -35.66 -0.81
CA GLN A 261 23.47 -36.65 -0.32
C GLN A 261 23.39 -36.87 1.19
N ALA A 262 22.93 -35.86 1.94
CA ALA A 262 22.74 -35.96 3.39
C ALA A 262 21.45 -36.69 3.77
N TRP A 263 20.51 -36.83 2.83
CA TRP A 263 19.20 -37.43 3.08
C TRP A 263 19.32 -38.92 3.42
N ASN A 264 18.67 -39.36 4.49
CA ASN A 264 18.58 -40.77 4.83
C ASN A 264 17.63 -41.53 3.89
N ARG A 265 18.15 -42.00 2.75
CA ARG A 265 17.35 -42.67 1.71
C ARG A 265 16.84 -44.06 2.11
N SER A 266 17.52 -44.74 3.04
CA SER A 266 17.08 -46.04 3.55
C SER A 266 15.89 -45.92 4.50
N MET A 267 15.86 -44.85 5.29
CA MET A 267 14.80 -44.59 6.27
C MET A 267 14.42 -43.10 6.22
N PRO A 268 13.49 -42.69 5.33
CA PRO A 268 13.14 -41.29 5.10
C PRO A 268 12.59 -40.53 6.30
N TYR A 269 12.12 -41.24 7.32
CA TYR A 269 11.60 -40.68 8.57
C TYR A 269 12.67 -40.52 9.65
N ALA A 270 13.82 -41.19 9.50
CA ALA A 270 14.89 -41.17 10.48
C ALA A 270 15.77 -39.90 10.31
N PRO A 271 16.57 -39.54 11.32
CA PRO A 271 17.49 -38.41 11.21
C PRO A 271 18.46 -38.54 10.03
N ASP A 272 18.85 -37.39 9.48
CA ASP A 272 19.94 -37.28 8.51
C ASP A 272 21.31 -37.46 9.20
N ASN A 273 22.37 -37.58 8.40
CA ASN A 273 23.74 -37.63 8.91
C ASN A 273 24.53 -36.40 8.41
N PRO A 274 24.95 -35.48 9.30
CA PRO A 274 24.79 -35.51 10.76
C PRO A 274 23.36 -35.24 11.25
N GLU A 275 23.00 -35.76 12.43
CA GLU A 275 21.72 -35.44 13.08
C GLU A 275 21.79 -34.00 13.60
N ALA A 276 21.38 -33.07 12.74
CA ALA A 276 21.34 -31.66 13.04
C ALA A 276 20.06 -31.05 12.48
N LEU A 277 19.51 -30.09 13.22
CA LEU A 277 18.41 -29.27 12.72
C LEU A 277 18.88 -28.45 11.52
N LEU A 278 17.96 -28.18 10.58
CA LEU A 278 18.21 -27.27 9.46
C LEU A 278 18.77 -25.92 9.94
N PRO A 279 19.67 -25.27 9.19
CA PRO A 279 20.21 -23.96 9.56
C PRO A 279 19.12 -22.92 9.86
N GLU A 280 18.03 -22.94 9.09
CA GLU A 280 16.87 -22.04 9.27
C GLU A 280 15.84 -22.50 10.31
N HIS A 281 16.07 -23.63 10.97
CA HIS A 281 15.13 -24.09 12.00
C HIS A 281 15.09 -23.05 13.16
N PRO A 282 13.91 -22.68 13.68
CA PRO A 282 13.77 -21.65 14.72
C PRO A 282 14.64 -21.90 15.96
N ASN A 283 14.74 -23.16 16.42
CA ASN A 283 15.66 -23.55 17.50
C ASN A 283 17.16 -23.28 17.23
N ASN A 284 17.59 -23.19 15.98
CA ASN A 284 18.97 -22.84 15.61
C ASN A 284 19.19 -21.32 15.43
N LEU A 285 18.15 -20.61 14.98
CA LEU A 285 18.18 -19.16 14.73
C LEU A 285 17.97 -18.34 16.00
N GLY A 286 17.17 -18.83 16.94
CA GLY A 286 16.74 -18.09 18.14
C GLY A 286 15.62 -17.09 17.84
N GLN A 287 15.35 -16.18 18.78
CA GLN A 287 14.32 -15.15 18.63
C GLN A 287 14.82 -13.99 17.77
N LEU A 288 14.07 -13.63 16.73
CA LEU A 288 14.34 -12.42 15.93
C LEU A 288 14.01 -11.17 16.76
N HIS A 289 15.00 -10.31 17.00
CA HIS A 289 14.78 -9.02 17.64
C HIS A 289 14.64 -7.91 16.60
N LEU A 290 13.38 -7.63 16.25
CA LEU A 290 12.99 -6.55 15.35
C LEU A 290 13.37 -5.17 15.93
N ALA A 291 13.74 -4.23 15.05
CA ALA A 291 14.03 -2.85 15.47
C ALA A 291 12.80 -2.21 16.13
N THR A 292 12.95 -1.64 17.32
CA THR A 292 11.82 -0.99 18.01
C THR A 292 11.25 0.15 17.20
N PHE A 293 12.12 0.97 16.61
CA PHE A 293 11.76 2.11 15.76
C PHE A 293 12.51 2.04 14.42
N THR A 294 11.84 2.44 13.35
CA THR A 294 12.47 2.69 12.05
C THR A 294 12.05 4.06 11.53
N MET A 295 12.47 4.38 10.31
CA MET A 295 11.96 5.57 9.61
C MET A 295 10.43 5.57 9.50
N TYR A 296 9.78 4.40 9.52
CA TYR A 296 8.32 4.31 9.54
C TYR A 296 7.73 5.02 10.78
N SER A 297 8.25 4.76 11.98
CA SER A 297 7.80 5.48 13.19
C SER A 297 8.09 6.97 13.12
N VAL A 298 9.25 7.37 12.59
CA VAL A 298 9.61 8.79 12.45
C VAL A 298 8.59 9.52 11.58
N TRP A 299 8.25 8.95 10.43
CA TRP A 299 7.20 9.50 9.56
C TRP A 299 5.81 9.41 10.21
N GLY A 300 5.52 8.34 10.94
CA GLY A 300 4.28 8.22 11.71
C GLY A 300 4.12 9.31 12.78
N PHE A 301 5.19 9.65 13.50
CA PHE A 301 5.19 10.77 14.45
C PHE A 301 5.07 12.13 13.74
N GLY A 302 5.70 12.29 12.57
CA GLY A 302 5.50 13.45 11.71
C GLY A 302 4.03 13.61 11.30
N PHE A 303 3.36 12.52 10.93
CA PHE A 303 1.93 12.52 10.62
C PHE A 303 1.08 12.88 11.84
N VAL A 304 1.35 12.29 13.00
CA VAL A 304 0.68 12.59 14.27
C VAL A 304 0.75 14.09 14.57
N ALA A 305 1.96 14.68 14.52
CA ALA A 305 2.15 16.10 14.75
C ALA A 305 1.40 16.96 13.72
N ALA A 306 1.48 16.60 12.44
CA ALA A 306 0.82 17.32 11.36
C ALA A 306 -0.71 17.30 11.50
N VAL A 307 -1.32 16.15 11.79
CA VAL A 307 -2.77 16.01 11.93
C VAL A 307 -3.30 16.71 13.18
N THR A 308 -2.59 16.63 14.30
CA THR A 308 -2.96 17.36 15.52
C THR A 308 -2.96 18.87 15.26
N MET A 309 -1.89 19.40 14.64
CA MET A 309 -1.82 20.82 14.28
C MET A 309 -2.91 21.19 13.27
N LEU A 310 -3.10 20.39 12.23
CA LEU A 310 -4.15 20.59 11.24
C LEU A 310 -5.53 20.72 11.90
N GLY A 311 -5.82 19.92 12.93
CA GLY A 311 -7.04 20.02 13.71
C GLY A 311 -7.21 21.35 14.42
N ILE A 312 -6.18 21.80 15.12
CA ILE A 312 -6.16 23.09 15.84
C ILE A 312 -6.38 24.27 14.87
N TYR A 313 -5.73 24.26 13.71
CA TYR A 313 -5.82 25.36 12.74
C TYR A 313 -7.09 25.30 11.87
N SER A 314 -7.70 24.12 11.68
CA SER A 314 -8.85 23.94 10.79
C SER A 314 -10.16 24.56 11.30
N ASP A 315 -10.36 24.65 12.61
CA ASP A 315 -11.58 25.18 13.21
C ASP A 315 -11.85 26.62 12.77
N ARG A 316 -10.78 27.43 12.75
CA ARG A 316 -10.85 28.85 12.36
C ARG A 316 -10.89 29.07 10.84
N ALA A 317 -10.49 28.07 10.06
CA ALA A 317 -10.40 28.18 8.60
C ALA A 317 -11.68 27.71 7.87
N TYR A 318 -12.31 26.62 8.33
CA TYR A 318 -13.42 25.97 7.61
C TYR A 318 -14.72 25.89 8.43
N GLY A 319 -14.70 26.41 9.67
CA GLY A 319 -15.82 26.32 10.60
C GLY A 319 -16.11 24.89 11.06
N LEU A 320 -17.15 24.75 11.90
CA LEU A 320 -17.47 23.50 12.58
C LEU A 320 -17.73 22.33 11.62
N ILE A 321 -18.55 22.54 10.58
CA ILE A 321 -18.93 21.47 9.63
C ILE A 321 -17.70 21.00 8.84
N GLY A 322 -16.88 21.94 8.34
CA GLY A 322 -15.66 21.62 7.59
C GLY A 322 -14.64 20.85 8.44
N ARG A 323 -14.45 21.28 9.70
CA ARG A 323 -13.60 20.59 10.68
C ARG A 323 -14.08 19.16 10.94
N LEU A 324 -15.38 18.97 11.20
CA LEU A 324 -15.95 17.64 11.46
C LEU A 324 -15.78 16.69 10.26
N LEU A 325 -15.99 17.18 9.04
CA LEU A 325 -15.78 16.39 7.83
C LEU A 325 -14.31 16.01 7.65
N MET A 326 -13.41 16.99 7.75
CA MET A 326 -11.98 16.77 7.54
C MET A 326 -11.38 15.86 8.63
N GLN A 327 -11.56 16.20 9.91
CA GLN A 327 -11.03 15.40 11.02
C GLN A 327 -11.76 14.07 11.17
N GLY A 328 -13.07 14.02 10.89
CA GLY A 328 -13.81 12.75 10.82
C GLY A 328 -13.27 11.81 9.75
N SER A 329 -12.91 12.33 8.57
CA SER A 329 -12.30 11.53 7.50
C SER A 329 -10.90 11.02 7.89
N LEU A 330 -10.08 11.84 8.55
CA LEU A 330 -8.75 11.46 9.04
C LEU A 330 -8.82 10.44 10.18
N ALA A 331 -9.80 10.56 11.08
CA ALA A 331 -10.05 9.62 12.15
C ALA A 331 -10.50 8.26 11.59
N LEU A 332 -11.41 8.26 10.61
CA LEU A 332 -11.83 7.06 9.91
C LEU A 332 -10.64 6.39 9.21
N PHE A 333 -9.84 7.15 8.46
CA PHE A 333 -8.64 6.65 7.79
C PHE A 333 -7.66 6.03 8.78
N SER A 334 -7.33 6.75 9.86
CA SER A 334 -6.41 6.26 10.91
C SER A 334 -6.96 5.01 11.60
N GLY A 335 -8.28 4.95 11.84
CA GLY A 335 -8.95 3.78 12.41
C GLY A 335 -8.87 2.55 11.50
N LEU A 336 -9.03 2.73 10.18
CA LEU A 336 -8.84 1.67 9.20
C LEU A 336 -7.39 1.18 9.15
N VAL A 337 -6.41 2.09 9.20
CA VAL A 337 -4.99 1.75 9.27
C VAL A 337 -4.68 0.97 10.55
N PHE A 338 -5.17 1.42 11.71
CA PHE A 338 -5.01 0.71 12.99
C PHE A 338 -5.65 -0.68 12.95
N TRP A 339 -6.88 -0.80 12.46
CA TRP A 339 -7.57 -2.09 12.36
C TRP A 339 -6.82 -3.09 11.46
N ALA A 340 -6.34 -2.63 10.31
CA ALA A 340 -5.53 -3.45 9.41
C ALA A 340 -4.22 -3.89 10.06
N SER A 341 -3.54 -2.97 10.74
CA SER A 341 -2.28 -3.24 11.41
C SER A 341 -2.47 -4.22 12.59
N TRP A 342 -3.54 -4.04 13.37
CA TRP A 342 -3.96 -4.96 14.44
C TRP A 342 -4.23 -6.36 13.91
N GLY A 343 -4.93 -6.48 12.78
CA GLY A 343 -5.22 -7.76 12.14
C GLY A 343 -3.95 -8.52 11.74
N ARG A 344 -2.96 -7.82 11.17
CA ARG A 344 -1.65 -8.40 10.82
C ARG A 344 -0.85 -8.76 12.08
N TRP A 345 -0.77 -7.85 13.04
CA TRP A 345 -0.03 -8.02 14.29
C TRP A 345 -0.50 -9.26 15.07
N LYS A 346 -1.81 -9.47 15.21
CA LYS A 346 -2.36 -10.65 15.89
C LYS A 346 -1.97 -11.97 15.24
N ARG A 347 -2.01 -12.04 13.91
CA ARG A 347 -1.62 -13.25 13.17
C ARG A 347 -0.16 -13.59 13.40
N LEU A 348 0.69 -12.58 13.41
CA LEU A 348 2.12 -12.73 13.62
C LEU A 348 2.45 -13.14 15.05
N HIS A 349 1.79 -12.54 16.06
CA HIS A 349 2.01 -12.96 17.44
C HIS A 349 1.54 -14.39 17.69
N SER A 350 0.46 -14.83 17.02
CA SER A 350 0.05 -16.24 17.09
C SER A 350 1.11 -17.21 16.56
N ILE A 351 1.93 -16.79 15.59
CA ILE A 351 3.06 -17.58 15.06
C ILE A 351 4.21 -17.54 16.07
N ILE A 352 4.60 -16.34 16.51
CA ILE A 352 5.73 -16.13 17.45
C ILE A 352 5.50 -16.82 18.81
N ASP A 353 4.26 -16.82 19.31
CA ASP A 353 3.91 -17.37 20.61
C ASP A 353 3.77 -18.91 20.60
N THR A 354 3.76 -19.54 19.42
CA THR A 354 3.69 -20.99 19.27
C THR A 354 5.11 -21.53 19.03
N PRO A 355 5.71 -22.29 19.96
CA PRO A 355 7.06 -22.79 19.77
C PRO A 355 7.10 -23.87 18.69
N THR A 356 7.91 -23.68 17.66
CA THR A 356 8.17 -24.68 16.63
C THR A 356 8.84 -25.91 17.21
N SER A 357 8.22 -27.07 17.05
CA SER A 357 8.69 -28.34 17.60
C SER A 357 9.64 -29.05 16.62
N PRO A 358 10.78 -29.60 17.09
CA PRO A 358 11.55 -30.55 16.31
C PRO A 358 10.71 -31.77 15.94
N ILE A 359 10.84 -32.26 14.72
CA ILE A 359 10.03 -33.35 14.18
C ILE A 359 10.24 -34.64 14.96
N ARG A 360 11.48 -34.93 15.39
CA ARG A 360 11.80 -36.11 16.21
C ARG A 360 11.00 -36.19 17.52
N SER A 361 10.47 -35.06 18.00
CA SER A 361 9.79 -34.92 19.29
C SER A 361 8.43 -34.22 19.19
N VAL A 362 7.83 -34.18 17.99
CA VAL A 362 6.52 -33.55 17.79
C VAL A 362 5.43 -34.31 18.54
N ALA A 363 4.59 -33.59 19.28
CA ALA A 363 3.50 -34.19 20.06
C ALA A 363 2.21 -34.33 19.23
N VAL A 364 1.33 -35.23 19.66
CA VAL A 364 -0.04 -35.33 19.14
C VAL A 364 -0.86 -34.12 19.60
N GLY A 365 -1.63 -33.53 18.70
CA GLY A 365 -2.38 -32.29 18.94
C GLY A 365 -1.99 -31.19 17.95
N MET A 366 -2.30 -29.94 18.26
CA MET A 366 -1.84 -28.82 17.44
C MET A 366 -0.32 -28.65 17.61
N ALA A 367 0.40 -28.68 16.50
CA ALA A 367 1.84 -28.48 16.48
C ALA A 367 2.27 -27.63 15.29
N GLU A 368 3.34 -26.90 15.51
CA GLU A 368 4.04 -26.13 14.50
C GLU A 368 5.35 -26.81 14.14
N VAL A 369 5.58 -27.01 12.85
CA VAL A 369 6.79 -27.63 12.30
C VAL A 369 7.30 -26.83 11.11
N VAL A 370 8.63 -26.81 10.96
CA VAL A 370 9.31 -26.21 9.82
C VAL A 370 10.30 -27.21 9.26
N GLY A 371 10.36 -27.34 7.94
CA GLY A 371 11.30 -28.25 7.31
C GLY A 371 11.35 -28.14 5.79
N GLU A 372 12.15 -29.03 5.22
CA GLU A 372 12.26 -29.25 3.78
C GLU A 372 11.18 -30.23 3.32
N VAL A 373 10.52 -29.92 2.20
CA VAL A 373 9.60 -30.84 1.53
C VAL A 373 10.38 -31.97 0.91
N ARG A 374 10.18 -33.19 1.41
CA ARG A 374 10.74 -34.43 0.87
C ARG A 374 9.62 -35.34 0.37
N PRO A 375 9.89 -36.22 -0.60
CA PRO A 375 8.86 -37.10 -1.11
C PRO A 375 8.47 -38.17 -0.08
N ALA A 376 7.18 -38.44 0.02
CA ALA A 376 6.67 -39.61 0.72
C ALA A 376 6.66 -40.84 -0.22
N ALA A 377 6.16 -41.98 0.25
CA ALA A 377 6.05 -43.19 -0.56
C ALA A 377 5.22 -43.02 -1.86
N SER A 378 4.31 -42.05 -1.89
CA SER A 378 3.52 -41.69 -3.08
C SER A 378 4.33 -40.94 -4.15
N GLY A 379 5.53 -40.47 -3.83
CA GLY A 379 6.37 -39.68 -4.73
C GLY A 379 5.84 -38.26 -4.95
N SER A 380 6.06 -37.72 -6.15
CA SER A 380 5.61 -36.37 -6.54
C SER A 380 4.91 -36.38 -7.89
N MET A 381 4.13 -35.35 -8.14
CA MET A 381 3.35 -35.18 -9.36
C MET A 381 4.13 -34.40 -10.42
N ARG A 382 3.82 -34.71 -11.68
CA ARG A 382 4.11 -33.88 -12.84
C ARG A 382 2.82 -33.16 -13.23
N VAL A 383 2.84 -31.83 -13.19
CA VAL A 383 1.68 -31.00 -13.54
C VAL A 383 1.90 -30.38 -14.91
N THR A 384 0.92 -30.53 -15.79
CA THR A 384 0.93 -29.88 -17.11
C THR A 384 -0.12 -28.80 -17.15
N VAL A 385 0.30 -27.59 -17.49
CA VAL A 385 -0.55 -26.40 -17.61
C VAL A 385 -0.63 -26.02 -19.09
N GLY A 386 -1.86 -25.83 -19.59
CA GLY A 386 -2.14 -25.48 -20.99
C GLY A 386 -2.91 -26.57 -21.75
N THR A 387 -3.69 -26.16 -22.76
CA THR A 387 -4.49 -27.06 -23.60
C THR A 387 -3.83 -27.28 -24.96
N GLN A 388 -3.83 -28.53 -25.44
CA GLN A 388 -3.13 -28.91 -26.68
C GLN A 388 -3.80 -28.34 -27.95
N THR A 389 -5.10 -28.04 -27.91
CA THR A 389 -5.87 -27.44 -29.01
C THR A 389 -7.18 -26.86 -28.48
N VAL A 390 -7.51 -25.62 -28.82
CA VAL A 390 -8.89 -25.11 -28.69
C VAL A 390 -9.58 -25.22 -30.04
N PRO A 391 -10.67 -26.01 -30.17
CA PRO A 391 -11.53 -25.93 -31.34
C PRO A 391 -12.29 -24.59 -31.30
N GLY A 392 -11.99 -23.67 -32.21
CA GLY A 392 -12.97 -22.64 -32.59
C GLY A 392 -12.66 -21.17 -32.28
N SER A 393 -11.40 -20.72 -32.16
CA SER A 393 -11.14 -19.28 -32.29
C SER A 393 -10.98 -18.86 -33.77
N SER A 394 -12.00 -19.11 -34.58
CA SER A 394 -12.12 -18.43 -35.87
C SER A 394 -13.08 -17.27 -35.70
N THR A 395 -12.58 -16.04 -35.72
CA THR A 395 -13.41 -14.94 -36.23
C THR A 395 -13.93 -15.37 -37.59
N ALA A 396 -15.24 -15.30 -37.78
CA ALA A 396 -15.84 -15.45 -39.09
C ALA A 396 -15.32 -14.27 -39.94
N ILE A 397 -14.24 -14.50 -40.69
CA ILE A 397 -13.97 -13.69 -41.88
C ILE A 397 -15.11 -14.05 -42.84
N THR A 398 -16.07 -13.13 -42.99
CA THR A 398 -17.04 -13.16 -44.09
C THR A 398 -16.30 -12.84 -45.39
N ALA A 399 -15.42 -13.74 -45.83
CA ALA A 399 -14.90 -13.75 -47.18
C ALA A 399 -15.75 -14.74 -47.97
N LEU A 400 -16.46 -14.20 -48.96
CA LEU A 400 -17.15 -14.91 -50.03
C LEU A 400 -16.20 -15.90 -50.75
N THR A 401 -15.96 -17.08 -50.19
CA THR A 401 -15.25 -18.16 -50.91
C THR A 401 -15.75 -19.54 -50.47
N SER A 402 -15.72 -20.48 -51.41
CA SER A 402 -16.35 -21.80 -51.41
C SER A 402 -15.91 -22.73 -50.25
N GLY A 403 -16.69 -23.78 -50.01
CA GLY A 403 -16.58 -24.68 -48.84
C GLY A 403 -15.21 -25.34 -48.61
N ILE A 404 -14.34 -25.39 -49.62
CA ILE A 404 -12.97 -25.93 -49.51
C ILE A 404 -12.05 -24.95 -48.77
N ALA A 405 -12.19 -23.64 -48.97
CA ALA A 405 -11.40 -22.62 -48.27
C ALA A 405 -11.81 -22.48 -46.79
N LYS A 406 -13.10 -22.67 -46.48
CA LYS A 406 -13.63 -22.64 -45.11
C LYS A 406 -13.11 -23.82 -44.27
N ALA A 407 -12.94 -24.98 -44.89
CA ALA A 407 -12.30 -26.15 -44.26
C ALA A 407 -10.78 -25.94 -44.07
N ALA A 408 -10.11 -25.32 -45.05
CA ALA A 408 -8.69 -24.99 -44.97
C ALA A 408 -8.38 -23.94 -43.88
N ILE A 409 -9.16 -22.87 -43.77
CA ILE A 409 -8.99 -21.84 -42.73
C ILE A 409 -9.26 -22.41 -41.33
N LYS A 410 -10.29 -23.26 -41.18
CA LYS A 410 -10.57 -23.96 -39.90
C LYS A 410 -9.43 -24.89 -39.47
N SER A 411 -8.68 -25.44 -40.43
CA SER A 411 -7.50 -26.28 -40.17
C SER A 411 -6.21 -25.49 -39.84
N MET A 412 -6.17 -24.18 -40.12
CA MET A 412 -5.01 -23.31 -39.83
C MET A 412 -5.13 -22.49 -38.53
N THR A 413 -6.33 -22.36 -37.96
CA THR A 413 -6.60 -21.52 -36.77
C THR A 413 -6.51 -22.29 -35.44
N GLY A 414 -5.64 -23.29 -35.34
CA GLY A 414 -5.23 -23.82 -34.04
C GLY A 414 -4.14 -22.91 -33.49
N GLN A 415 -4.44 -22.04 -32.51
CA GLN A 415 -3.36 -21.52 -31.67
C GLN A 415 -2.80 -22.72 -30.89
N HIS A 416 -1.63 -23.19 -31.28
CA HIS A 416 -0.82 -24.06 -30.44
C HIS A 416 -0.42 -23.25 -29.22
N LEU A 417 -1.09 -23.50 -28.09
CA LEU A 417 -0.69 -22.92 -26.82
C LEU A 417 0.42 -23.79 -26.26
N THR A 418 1.53 -23.15 -25.90
CA THR A 418 2.67 -23.83 -25.30
C THR A 418 2.21 -24.51 -24.02
N GLN A 419 2.40 -25.83 -23.94
CA GLN A 419 2.20 -26.57 -22.70
C GLN A 419 3.41 -26.35 -21.80
N HIS A 420 3.16 -26.07 -20.53
CA HIS A 420 4.19 -25.92 -19.52
C HIS A 420 4.10 -27.09 -18.55
N THR A 421 5.20 -27.81 -18.36
CA THR A 421 5.28 -28.96 -17.45
C THR A 421 6.14 -28.62 -16.26
N VAL A 422 5.64 -28.92 -15.06
CA VAL A 422 6.34 -28.72 -13.79
C VAL A 422 6.42 -30.06 -13.07
N ASP A 423 7.63 -30.59 -12.96
CA ASP A 423 7.94 -31.80 -12.18
C ASP A 423 8.14 -31.45 -10.69
N GLY A 424 8.06 -32.48 -9.85
CA GLY A 424 8.42 -32.39 -8.44
C GLY A 424 7.34 -31.80 -7.54
N VAL A 425 6.09 -31.73 -8.00
CA VAL A 425 5.00 -31.03 -7.31
C VAL A 425 4.33 -31.95 -6.28
N VAL A 426 4.21 -31.49 -5.04
CA VAL A 426 3.47 -32.21 -3.98
C VAL A 426 2.07 -31.65 -3.73
N ALA A 427 1.89 -30.36 -4.00
CA ALA A 427 0.59 -29.69 -3.93
C ALA A 427 0.56 -28.59 -4.97
N TYR A 428 -0.54 -28.45 -5.71
CA TYR A 428 -0.68 -27.34 -6.64
C TYR A 428 -2.11 -26.86 -6.79
N LYS A 429 -2.16 -25.67 -7.36
CA LYS A 429 -3.35 -25.08 -7.94
C LYS A 429 -2.93 -24.17 -9.07
N TRP A 430 -3.56 -24.31 -10.23
CA TRP A 430 -3.38 -23.37 -11.33
C TRP A 430 -4.72 -22.78 -11.76
N ILE A 431 -4.66 -21.54 -12.22
CA ILE A 431 -5.80 -20.81 -12.77
C ILE A 431 -5.42 -20.32 -14.16
N GLN A 432 -6.33 -20.53 -15.11
CA GLN A 432 -6.27 -19.98 -16.46
C GLN A 432 -7.28 -18.84 -16.58
N GLU A 433 -6.79 -17.69 -17.03
CA GLU A 433 -7.60 -16.51 -17.28
C GLU A 433 -7.42 -16.00 -18.71
N VAL A 434 -8.50 -15.45 -19.27
CA VAL A 434 -8.54 -14.87 -20.60
C VAL A 434 -8.87 -13.37 -20.51
N TRP A 435 -8.13 -12.56 -21.25
CA TRP A 435 -8.39 -11.13 -21.35
C TRP A 435 -9.44 -10.86 -22.42
N GLU A 436 -10.65 -10.50 -21.99
CA GLU A 436 -11.74 -10.17 -22.90
C GLU A 436 -12.70 -9.12 -22.33
N THR A 437 -13.37 -8.42 -23.23
CA THR A 437 -14.48 -7.54 -22.89
C THR A 437 -15.77 -8.36 -22.88
N ARG A 438 -16.47 -8.39 -21.74
CA ARG A 438 -17.82 -8.92 -21.61
C ARG A 438 -18.77 -7.77 -21.28
N GLY A 439 -20.04 -7.87 -21.72
CA GLY A 439 -21.07 -6.85 -21.49
C GLY A 439 -21.65 -6.26 -22.77
N SER A 440 -22.68 -5.43 -22.64
CA SER A 440 -23.38 -4.73 -23.73
C SER A 440 -23.61 -3.27 -23.35
N GLY A 441 -23.59 -2.35 -24.31
CA GLY A 441 -23.77 -0.92 -24.05
C GLY A 441 -22.65 -0.32 -23.19
N ASP A 442 -23.05 0.45 -22.17
CA ASP A 442 -22.14 1.13 -21.22
C ASP A 442 -21.55 0.20 -20.16
N ASP A 443 -22.11 -1.02 -19.99
CA ASP A 443 -21.64 -2.01 -19.00
C ASP A 443 -20.46 -2.88 -19.50
N LYS A 444 -19.71 -2.39 -20.50
CA LYS A 444 -18.56 -3.12 -21.03
C LYS A 444 -17.41 -3.10 -20.03
N VAL A 445 -17.08 -4.28 -19.50
CA VAL A 445 -15.93 -4.45 -18.60
C VAL A 445 -14.88 -5.30 -19.28
N THR A 446 -13.68 -4.73 -19.43
CA THR A 446 -12.49 -5.42 -19.94
C THR A 446 -11.59 -5.78 -18.78
N LYS A 447 -11.43 -7.08 -18.53
CA LYS A 447 -10.55 -7.61 -17.47
C LYS A 447 -10.13 -9.04 -17.80
N TRP A 448 -9.25 -9.58 -16.95
CA TRP A 448 -9.00 -11.02 -16.90
C TRP A 448 -10.25 -11.73 -16.37
N TRP A 449 -10.77 -12.68 -17.17
CA TRP A 449 -11.87 -13.54 -16.82
C TRP A 449 -11.37 -14.96 -16.61
N HIS A 450 -11.82 -15.59 -15.52
CA HIS A 450 -11.57 -17.01 -15.27
C HIS A 450 -12.14 -17.87 -16.41
N GLU A 451 -11.36 -18.86 -16.85
CA GLU A 451 -11.71 -19.80 -17.92
C GLU A 451 -11.59 -21.25 -17.46
N ALA A 452 -10.51 -21.61 -16.76
CA ALA A 452 -10.30 -22.96 -16.25
C ALA A 452 -9.41 -22.94 -15.01
N GLU A 453 -9.44 -24.01 -14.25
CA GLU A 453 -8.58 -24.24 -13.10
C GLU A 453 -8.45 -25.72 -12.84
N ASP A 454 -7.41 -26.08 -12.10
CA ASP A 454 -7.23 -27.42 -11.56
C ASP A 454 -6.42 -27.34 -10.26
N LYS A 455 -6.59 -28.35 -9.41
CA LYS A 455 -5.89 -28.49 -8.14
C LYS A 455 -5.59 -29.95 -7.86
N GLY A 456 -4.48 -30.20 -7.20
CA GLY A 456 -4.09 -31.56 -6.83
C GLY A 456 -3.10 -31.59 -5.68
N SER A 457 -3.07 -32.72 -5.00
CA SER A 457 -2.12 -33.01 -3.92
C SER A 457 -1.70 -34.47 -3.91
N THR A 458 -0.49 -34.69 -3.41
CA THR A 458 -0.01 -35.98 -2.92
C THR A 458 0.59 -35.78 -1.52
N PRO A 459 0.51 -36.77 -0.63
CA PRO A 459 1.22 -36.72 0.64
C PRO A 459 2.73 -36.54 0.45
N PHE A 460 3.36 -35.88 1.40
CA PHE A 460 4.81 -35.63 1.40
C PHE A 460 5.36 -35.66 2.83
N LEU A 461 6.68 -35.58 2.96
CA LEU A 461 7.37 -35.48 4.24
C LEU A 461 7.85 -34.06 4.48
N ILE A 462 7.58 -33.50 5.65
CA ILE A 462 8.35 -32.37 6.16
C ILE A 462 9.54 -32.95 6.90
N HIS A 463 10.76 -32.51 6.58
CA HIS A 463 11.97 -32.99 7.24
C HIS A 463 12.82 -31.83 7.78
N ASP A 464 13.13 -31.85 9.07
CA ASP A 464 13.89 -30.79 9.75
C ASP A 464 15.37 -31.15 10.00
N GLY A 465 15.81 -32.30 9.48
CA GLY A 465 17.14 -32.89 9.68
C GLY A 465 17.19 -33.89 10.84
N THR A 466 16.31 -33.76 11.83
CA THR A 466 16.16 -34.70 12.96
C THR A 466 15.16 -35.81 12.70
N GLY A 467 14.22 -35.61 11.78
CA GLY A 467 13.34 -36.67 11.30
C GLY A 467 12.31 -36.16 10.30
N GLY A 468 11.56 -37.11 9.72
CA GLY A 468 10.48 -36.85 8.79
C GLY A 468 9.11 -36.94 9.46
N LEU A 469 8.19 -36.04 9.10
CA LEU A 469 6.77 -36.09 9.48
C LEU A 469 5.93 -36.25 8.21
N HIS A 470 5.03 -37.25 8.21
CA HIS A 470 4.07 -37.42 7.13
C HIS A 470 3.03 -36.29 7.13
N VAL A 471 2.76 -35.69 5.98
CA VAL A 471 1.80 -34.59 5.84
C VAL A 471 0.85 -34.87 4.70
N ASP A 472 -0.45 -34.72 4.97
CA ASP A 472 -1.50 -34.79 3.95
C ASP A 472 -2.04 -33.39 3.62
N PRO A 473 -1.57 -32.77 2.52
CA PRO A 473 -1.96 -31.40 2.16
C PRO A 473 -3.41 -31.26 1.69
N ALA A 474 -4.15 -32.35 1.41
CA ALA A 474 -5.49 -32.29 0.82
C ALA A 474 -6.46 -31.45 1.69
N THR A 475 -6.42 -31.67 3.00
CA THR A 475 -7.26 -30.96 3.99
C THR A 475 -6.99 -29.45 4.04
N TRP A 476 -5.75 -29.00 3.82
CA TRP A 476 -5.47 -27.56 3.71
C TRP A 476 -5.85 -26.99 2.34
N LEU A 477 -5.60 -27.73 1.25
CA LEU A 477 -5.93 -27.33 -0.12
C LEU A 477 -7.43 -27.06 -0.29
N ASP A 478 -8.29 -27.89 0.28
CA ASP A 478 -9.74 -27.72 0.21
C ASP A 478 -10.22 -26.46 0.92
N ARG A 479 -9.59 -26.10 2.05
CA ARG A 479 -9.92 -24.88 2.82
C ARG A 479 -9.44 -23.60 2.13
N SER A 480 -8.28 -23.65 1.48
CA SER A 480 -7.69 -22.53 0.75
C SER A 480 -8.59 -21.98 -0.36
N TRP A 481 -9.38 -22.87 -0.97
CA TRP A 481 -10.22 -22.52 -2.11
C TRP A 481 -11.43 -21.70 -1.69
N ALA A 482 -12.09 -22.06 -0.60
CA ALA A 482 -13.27 -21.35 -0.09
C ALA A 482 -12.99 -19.88 0.24
N SER A 483 -11.78 -19.55 0.71
CA SER A 483 -11.38 -18.15 0.96
C SER A 483 -10.99 -17.38 -0.31
N ALA A 484 -10.58 -18.07 -1.39
CA ALA A 484 -10.21 -17.46 -2.66
C ALA A 484 -11.42 -17.26 -3.60
N THR A 485 -12.40 -18.17 -3.58
CA THR A 485 -13.68 -18.03 -4.30
C THR A 485 -14.68 -17.12 -3.60
N GLN A 486 -14.53 -16.83 -2.30
CA GLN A 486 -15.18 -15.69 -1.64
C GLN A 486 -14.55 -14.34 -2.06
N GLY A 487 -14.33 -14.19 -3.36
CA GLY A 487 -14.11 -12.93 -4.05
C GLY A 487 -15.36 -12.06 -4.06
N LYS A 488 -15.83 -11.64 -2.88
CA LYS A 488 -16.28 -10.24 -2.76
C LYS A 488 -15.02 -9.41 -2.58
N GLY A 489 -14.36 -9.18 -3.70
CA GLY A 489 -13.24 -8.29 -3.82
C GLY A 489 -13.64 -6.90 -3.34
N SER A 490 -13.17 -6.53 -2.16
CA SER A 490 -12.71 -5.17 -1.98
C SER A 490 -11.19 -5.25 -2.08
N ARG A 491 -10.60 -4.53 -3.04
CA ARG A 491 -9.16 -4.25 -3.03
C ARG A 491 -8.73 -3.68 -1.66
N MET A 492 -9.66 -3.07 -0.93
CA MET A 492 -9.55 -2.73 0.49
C MET A 492 -9.25 -3.95 1.39
N ALA A 493 -9.95 -5.07 1.32
CA ALA A 493 -9.70 -6.21 2.21
C ALA A 493 -8.29 -6.81 2.02
N SER A 494 -7.76 -6.81 0.79
CA SER A 494 -6.35 -7.16 0.53
C SER A 494 -5.37 -6.08 0.99
N LEU A 495 -5.73 -4.79 0.85
CA LEU A 495 -4.95 -3.67 1.41
C LEU A 495 -4.90 -3.71 2.95
N PHE A 496 -5.93 -4.23 3.59
CA PHE A 496 -6.10 -4.24 5.05
C PHE A 496 -5.90 -5.63 5.70
N GLY A 497 -5.34 -6.61 4.98
CA GLY A 497 -4.91 -7.90 5.56
C GLY A 497 -6.04 -8.86 5.93
N GLY A 498 -7.24 -8.70 5.36
CA GLY A 498 -8.46 -9.43 5.73
C GLY A 498 -8.69 -10.80 5.09
N GLY A 499 -7.72 -11.41 4.41
CA GLY A 499 -7.88 -12.75 3.83
C GLY A 499 -7.62 -13.86 4.86
N ARG A 500 -8.56 -14.79 5.07
CA ARG A 500 -8.39 -16.02 5.88
C ARG A 500 -7.78 -17.15 5.03
N SER A 501 -6.66 -16.91 4.36
CA SER A 501 -6.00 -17.98 3.61
C SER A 501 -5.24 -18.90 4.58
N THR A 502 -5.79 -20.07 4.85
CA THR A 502 -5.21 -21.15 5.68
C THR A 502 -4.21 -22.03 4.90
N PHE A 503 -4.09 -21.84 3.59
CA PHE A 503 -3.00 -22.41 2.79
C PHE A 503 -2.54 -21.33 1.83
N ASN A 504 -1.31 -20.85 1.98
CA ASN A 504 -0.77 -19.81 1.13
C ASN A 504 0.56 -20.30 0.54
N PHE A 505 0.53 -20.68 -0.74
CA PHE A 505 1.71 -21.07 -1.51
C PHE A 505 2.76 -19.94 -1.65
N GLY A 506 2.44 -18.73 -1.16
CA GLY A 506 3.18 -17.52 -1.49
C GLY A 506 2.70 -16.94 -2.83
N PRO A 507 3.48 -16.06 -3.48
CA PRO A 507 3.18 -15.57 -4.82
C PRO A 507 3.12 -16.75 -5.80
N ALA A 508 2.53 -16.50 -6.97
CA ALA A 508 2.57 -17.48 -8.03
C ALA A 508 4.03 -17.83 -8.34
N ILE A 509 4.33 -19.13 -8.37
CA ILE A 509 5.69 -19.61 -8.66
C ILE A 509 5.94 -19.49 -10.16
N PHE A 510 4.90 -19.75 -10.94
CA PHE A 510 4.96 -19.64 -12.39
C PHE A 510 3.78 -18.84 -12.91
N ASP A 511 4.11 -17.83 -13.71
CA ASP A 511 3.17 -17.06 -14.49
C ASP A 511 3.55 -17.14 -15.97
N TRP A 512 2.63 -17.63 -16.79
CA TRP A 512 2.80 -17.69 -18.24
C TRP A 512 1.75 -16.84 -18.89
N GLN A 513 2.14 -15.97 -19.83
CA GLN A 513 1.19 -15.20 -20.63
C GLN A 513 1.45 -15.43 -22.11
N VAL A 514 0.40 -15.77 -22.85
CA VAL A 514 0.42 -15.88 -24.30
C VAL A 514 -0.45 -14.77 -24.88
N GLY A 515 0.15 -13.98 -25.78
CA GLY A 515 -0.49 -12.84 -26.42
C GLY A 515 -0.26 -11.53 -25.70
N ASN A 516 -0.14 -10.45 -26.49
CA ASN A 516 0.02 -9.09 -25.98
C ASN A 516 -1.34 -8.46 -25.72
N ILE A 517 -1.47 -7.77 -24.58
CA ILE A 517 -2.58 -6.84 -24.37
C ILE A 517 -2.29 -5.63 -25.26
N ILE A 518 -2.99 -5.54 -26.39
CA ILE A 518 -2.93 -4.38 -27.28
C ILE A 518 -4.23 -3.60 -27.09
N SER A 519 -4.15 -2.45 -26.42
CA SER A 519 -5.28 -1.51 -26.34
C SER A 519 -5.10 -0.41 -27.39
N VAL A 520 -5.70 -0.58 -28.57
CA VAL A 520 -5.80 0.47 -29.58
C VAL A 520 -7.29 0.66 -29.89
N GLY A 521 -7.92 1.65 -29.26
CA GLY A 521 -9.38 1.89 -29.36
C GLY A 521 -10.25 0.75 -28.79
N SER A 522 -11.57 0.77 -29.08
CA SER A 522 -12.59 -0.21 -28.63
C SER A 522 -12.45 -1.61 -29.27
N VAL A 523 -11.29 -1.99 -29.81
CA VAL A 523 -11.11 -3.26 -30.52
C VAL A 523 -10.15 -4.17 -29.76
N SER A 524 -10.63 -4.77 -28.67
CA SER A 524 -10.00 -5.95 -28.08
C SER A 524 -10.59 -7.21 -28.72
N GLY A 525 -10.08 -7.62 -29.89
CA GLY A 525 -10.71 -8.74 -30.62
C GLY A 525 -9.81 -9.61 -31.48
N LEU A 526 -8.58 -9.19 -31.80
CA LEU A 526 -7.73 -9.93 -32.73
C LEU A 526 -6.86 -11.00 -32.04
N ASN A 527 -6.48 -10.80 -30.79
CA ASN A 527 -5.90 -11.81 -29.92
C ASN A 527 -6.65 -11.76 -28.59
N ARG A 528 -6.99 -12.92 -28.02
CA ARG A 528 -7.46 -13.04 -26.64
C ARG A 528 -6.26 -13.50 -25.80
N PRO A 529 -5.52 -12.57 -25.17
CA PRO A 529 -4.42 -12.95 -24.29
C PRO A 529 -4.91 -13.94 -23.25
N ARG A 530 -4.12 -14.96 -23.00
CA ARG A 530 -4.35 -15.90 -21.90
C ARG A 530 -3.18 -15.83 -20.94
N ARG A 531 -3.48 -15.92 -19.66
CA ARG A 531 -2.48 -16.10 -18.62
C ARG A 531 -2.79 -17.34 -17.79
N TRP A 532 -1.74 -18.02 -17.38
CA TRP A 532 -1.79 -19.13 -16.45
C TRP A 532 -0.96 -18.75 -15.25
N THR A 533 -1.56 -18.89 -14.08
CA THR A 533 -0.93 -18.60 -12.79
C THR A 533 -0.94 -19.88 -11.98
N MET A 534 0.24 -20.41 -11.67
CA MET A 534 0.41 -21.64 -10.91
C MET A 534 1.05 -21.36 -9.56
N HIS A 535 0.35 -21.82 -8.53
CA HIS A 535 0.81 -21.91 -7.16
C HIS A 535 1.11 -23.37 -6.86
N CYS A 536 2.32 -23.69 -6.44
CA CYS A 536 2.67 -25.05 -6.08
C CYS A 536 3.65 -25.13 -4.92
N LEU A 537 3.73 -26.31 -4.33
CA LEU A 537 4.78 -26.73 -3.41
C LEU A 537 5.52 -27.87 -4.09
N ARG A 538 6.85 -27.81 -4.12
CA ARG A 538 7.74 -28.76 -4.79
C ARG A 538 8.69 -29.41 -3.80
N ILE A 539 9.20 -30.59 -4.17
CA ILE A 539 10.27 -31.24 -3.40
C ILE A 539 11.48 -30.30 -3.33
N GLY A 540 11.97 -30.09 -2.11
CA GLY A 540 13.06 -29.20 -1.75
C GLY A 540 12.60 -27.81 -1.31
N ASP A 541 11.32 -27.44 -1.48
CA ASP A 541 10.83 -26.15 -0.99
C ASP A 541 10.89 -26.12 0.56
N PRO A 542 11.20 -24.95 1.16
CA PRO A 542 10.97 -24.74 2.59
C PRO A 542 9.47 -24.65 2.85
N VAL A 543 9.01 -25.29 3.93
CA VAL A 543 7.62 -25.22 4.36
C VAL A 543 7.51 -25.01 5.86
N TYR A 544 6.62 -24.11 6.23
CA TYR A 544 6.12 -23.88 7.56
C TYR A 544 4.70 -24.43 7.64
N ALA A 545 4.42 -25.29 8.62
CA ALA A 545 3.11 -25.89 8.81
C ALA A 545 2.66 -25.82 10.27
N LEU A 546 1.48 -25.26 10.48
CA LEU A 546 0.70 -25.33 11.71
C LEU A 546 -0.52 -26.22 11.44
N GLY A 547 -0.60 -27.34 12.12
CA GLY A 547 -1.67 -28.30 11.89
C GLY A 547 -1.86 -29.27 13.04
N ARG A 548 -2.89 -30.10 12.89
CA ARG A 548 -3.19 -31.15 13.86
C ARG A 548 -2.38 -32.39 13.54
N VAL A 549 -1.52 -32.77 14.46
CA VAL A 549 -0.76 -34.02 14.43
C VAL A 549 -1.59 -35.11 15.07
N GLN A 550 -1.78 -36.21 14.33
CA GLN A 550 -2.56 -37.35 14.76
C GLN A 550 -1.85 -38.68 14.42
N PRO A 551 -2.13 -39.76 15.17
CA PRO A 551 -1.60 -41.08 14.85
C PRO A 551 -2.08 -41.58 13.49
N ARG A 552 -1.19 -42.23 12.74
CA ARG A 552 -1.54 -42.93 11.49
C ARG A 552 -2.20 -44.26 11.81
N THR A 553 -3.07 -44.72 10.92
CA THR A 553 -3.69 -46.05 11.04
C THR A 553 -2.65 -47.13 10.76
N SER A 554 -2.79 -48.29 11.42
CA SER A 554 -1.90 -49.44 11.22
C SER A 554 -1.87 -49.90 9.75
N ALA A 555 -2.98 -49.78 9.03
CA ALA A 555 -3.06 -50.07 7.60
C ALA A 555 -2.20 -49.13 6.76
N ALA A 556 -2.17 -47.83 7.09
CA ALA A 556 -1.35 -46.86 6.38
C ALA A 556 0.16 -47.08 6.64
N LEU A 557 0.53 -47.43 7.87
CA LEU A 557 1.91 -47.78 8.23
C LEU A 557 2.37 -49.04 7.48
N ALA A 558 1.54 -50.08 7.46
CA ALA A 558 1.82 -51.32 6.74
C ALA A 558 1.93 -51.11 5.23
N ALA A 559 1.11 -50.24 4.65
CA ALA A 559 1.16 -49.91 3.22
C ALA A 559 2.48 -49.24 2.81
N GLU A 560 3.11 -48.51 3.73
CA GLU A 560 4.42 -47.89 3.53
C GLU A 560 5.59 -48.77 4.01
N GLY A 561 5.31 -49.96 4.57
CA GLY A 561 6.32 -50.87 5.10
C GLY A 561 6.99 -50.38 6.38
N LEU A 562 6.31 -49.52 7.15
CA LEU A 562 6.83 -48.96 8.40
C LEU A 562 6.58 -49.93 9.56
N ASP A 563 7.62 -50.22 10.33
CA ASP A 563 7.60 -51.10 11.51
C ASP A 563 7.24 -50.37 12.81
N GLY A 564 7.14 -49.04 12.76
CA GLY A 564 6.84 -48.16 13.87
C GLY A 564 7.99 -47.92 14.85
N SER A 565 9.20 -48.37 14.52
CA SER A 565 10.41 -48.15 15.33
C SER A 565 10.78 -46.67 15.46
N VAL A 566 10.49 -45.87 14.44
CA VAL A 566 10.68 -44.41 14.42
C VAL A 566 9.41 -43.71 14.91
N PRO A 567 9.43 -43.00 16.06
CA PRO A 567 8.21 -42.42 16.62
C PRO A 567 7.48 -41.44 15.69
N CYS A 568 8.21 -40.58 14.97
CA CYS A 568 7.61 -39.60 14.06
C CYS A 568 6.99 -40.23 12.80
N SER A 569 7.42 -41.43 12.39
CA SER A 569 6.81 -42.13 11.24
C SER A 569 5.38 -42.60 11.52
N ASN A 570 5.03 -42.72 12.80
CA ASN A 570 3.70 -43.13 13.26
C ASN A 570 2.69 -41.98 13.27
N LEU A 571 3.12 -40.76 12.95
CA LEU A 571 2.32 -39.55 13.02
C LEU A 571 2.05 -38.98 11.63
N THR A 572 0.91 -38.33 11.46
CA THR A 572 0.58 -37.53 10.28
C THR A 572 0.05 -36.18 10.70
N MET A 573 0.41 -35.14 9.97
CA MET A 573 -0.18 -33.80 10.14
C MET A 573 -1.29 -33.58 9.10
N VAL A 574 -2.40 -33.02 9.57
CA VAL A 574 -3.55 -32.61 8.75
C VAL A 574 -3.96 -31.18 9.06
N GLY A 575 -4.59 -30.53 8.09
CA GLY A 575 -5.14 -29.19 8.19
C GLY A 575 -6.49 -29.18 8.88
N GLU A 576 -6.56 -29.61 10.14
CA GLU A 576 -7.73 -29.44 10.98
C GLU A 576 -7.51 -28.31 11.98
N ASP A 577 -8.54 -27.49 12.20
CA ASP A 577 -8.51 -26.42 13.20
C ASP A 577 -8.75 -26.98 14.60
N ASP A 578 -8.25 -26.27 15.61
CA ASP A 578 -8.54 -26.53 17.02
C ASP A 578 -9.14 -25.28 17.68
N VAL A 579 -9.61 -25.40 18.92
CA VAL A 579 -10.27 -24.33 19.66
C VAL A 579 -9.33 -23.13 19.80
N GLY A 580 -9.61 -22.06 19.03
CA GLY A 580 -8.85 -20.82 19.07
C GLY A 580 -7.63 -20.77 18.15
N VAL A 581 -7.29 -21.85 17.43
CA VAL A 581 -6.14 -21.91 16.52
C VAL A 581 -6.56 -22.46 15.16
N SER A 582 -6.30 -21.69 14.10
CA SER A 582 -6.55 -22.15 12.73
C SER A 582 -5.29 -22.77 12.14
N ALA A 583 -5.40 -24.00 11.64
CA ALA A 583 -4.33 -24.68 10.94
C ALA A 583 -3.97 -23.91 9.66
N SER A 584 -2.68 -23.68 9.46
CA SER A 584 -2.14 -22.93 8.33
C SER A 584 -0.90 -23.60 7.76
N MET A 585 -0.67 -23.51 6.45
CA MET A 585 0.61 -23.92 5.87
C MET A 585 1.06 -22.89 4.83
N HIS A 586 2.36 -22.60 4.88
CA HIS A 586 3.02 -21.56 4.13
C HIS A 586 4.30 -22.10 3.50
N ARG A 587 4.54 -21.78 2.24
CA ARG A 587 5.86 -21.94 1.65
C ARG A 587 6.79 -20.88 2.25
N GLY A 588 8.02 -21.26 2.57
CA GLY A 588 8.97 -20.43 3.32
C GLY A 588 9.19 -20.91 4.75
N THR A 589 10.22 -20.37 5.38
CA THR A 589 10.55 -20.59 6.79
C THR A 589 9.98 -19.48 7.67
N GLU A 590 9.96 -19.68 8.99
CA GLU A 590 9.55 -18.64 9.95
C GLU A 590 10.35 -17.34 9.74
N LEU A 591 11.65 -17.45 9.44
CA LEU A 591 12.52 -16.31 9.14
C LEU A 591 12.00 -15.47 7.97
N SER A 592 11.58 -16.10 6.87
CA SER A 592 11.02 -15.40 5.70
C SER A 592 9.73 -14.63 6.05
N VAL A 593 8.91 -15.21 6.94
CA VAL A 593 7.66 -14.59 7.42
C VAL A 593 7.98 -13.42 8.36
N MET A 594 8.91 -13.61 9.30
CA MET A 594 9.28 -12.62 10.31
C MET A 594 10.06 -11.43 9.75
N CYS A 595 10.91 -11.63 8.73
CA CYS A 595 11.67 -10.54 8.12
C CYS A 595 10.77 -9.50 7.43
N ALA A 596 9.54 -9.87 7.06
CA ALA A 596 8.54 -8.96 6.51
C ALA A 596 7.74 -8.19 7.58
N VAL A 597 8.00 -8.45 8.88
CA VAL A 597 7.24 -7.91 10.01
C VAL A 597 7.84 -6.60 10.52
N ARG A 598 6.99 -5.77 11.13
CA ARG A 598 7.38 -4.60 11.90
C ARG A 598 7.21 -4.86 13.40
N SER A 599 7.96 -4.15 14.23
CA SER A 599 7.85 -4.27 15.68
C SER A 599 6.43 -3.95 16.18
N THR A 600 6.09 -4.43 17.37
CA THR A 600 4.82 -4.08 18.05
C THR A 600 4.63 -2.58 18.21
N THR A 601 5.71 -1.82 18.44
CA THR A 601 5.68 -0.36 18.50
C THR A 601 5.21 0.25 17.18
N GLU A 602 5.78 -0.17 16.05
CA GLU A 602 5.38 0.33 14.73
C GLU A 602 4.00 -0.17 14.30
N ALA A 603 3.67 -1.42 14.63
CA ALA A 603 2.44 -2.06 14.19
C ALA A 603 1.23 -1.59 15.01
N ILE A 604 1.38 -1.31 16.31
CA ILE A 604 0.25 -0.99 17.18
C ILE A 604 0.33 0.44 17.72
N ILE A 605 1.46 0.83 18.30
CA ILE A 605 1.57 2.12 19.00
C ILE A 605 1.49 3.28 18.01
N THR A 606 2.24 3.24 16.89
CA THR A 606 2.19 4.32 15.89
C THR A 606 0.78 4.52 15.32
N PRO A 607 0.06 3.49 14.81
CA PRO A 607 -1.30 3.69 14.32
C PRO A 607 -2.31 4.06 15.42
N ALA A 608 -2.13 3.60 16.66
CA ALA A 608 -2.97 4.03 17.78
C ALA A 608 -2.82 5.53 18.05
N LEU A 609 -1.58 6.05 18.03
CA LEU A 609 -1.31 7.48 18.17
C LEU A 609 -1.89 8.28 17.01
N MET A 610 -1.88 7.76 15.78
CA MET A 610 -2.54 8.39 14.62
C MET A 610 -4.04 8.56 14.87
N VAL A 611 -4.71 7.51 15.39
CA VAL A 611 -6.15 7.57 15.74
C VAL A 611 -6.40 8.61 16.82
N ILE A 612 -5.61 8.61 17.89
CA ILE A 612 -5.75 9.59 18.99
C ILE A 612 -5.54 11.01 18.47
N ALA A 613 -4.52 11.24 17.64
CA ALA A 613 -4.19 12.53 17.07
C ALA A 613 -5.30 13.09 16.15
N ALA A 614 -6.00 12.21 15.42
CA ALA A 614 -7.13 12.59 14.59
C ALA A 614 -8.44 12.81 15.38
N LEU A 615 -8.61 12.13 16.52
CA LEU A 615 -9.79 12.27 17.37
C LEU A 615 -9.70 13.44 18.36
N LEU A 616 -8.51 13.77 18.85
CA LEU A 616 -8.33 14.79 19.88
C LEU A 616 -8.86 16.17 19.44
N PRO A 617 -8.62 16.64 18.19
CA PRO A 617 -9.25 17.84 17.66
C PRO A 617 -10.74 17.72 17.37
N LEU A 618 -11.43 16.60 17.62
CA LEU A 618 -12.90 16.53 17.58
C LEU A 618 -13.51 16.69 18.98
N LEU A 619 -12.71 16.50 20.03
CA LEU A 619 -13.13 16.53 21.43
C LEU A 619 -12.86 17.88 22.11
N MET A 620 -11.88 18.63 21.62
CA MET A 620 -11.63 20.03 21.99
C MET A 620 -12.59 20.95 21.27
#